data_AF-A0A920FZE5-F1
#
_entry.id   AF-A0A920FZE5-F1
#
_cell.length_a   1.000
_cell.length_b   1.000
_cell.length_c   1.000
_cell.angle_alpha   90.00
_cell.angle_beta   90.00
_cell.angle_gamma   90.00
#
_symmetry.space_group_name_H-M   'P 1'
#
loop_
_entity.id
_entity.type
_entity.pdbx_description
1 polymer ?
#
loop_
_entity_poly.entity_id
_entity_poly.type
_entity_poly.pdbx_seq_one_letter_code
_entity_poly.pdbx_strand_id
1 'polypeptide(L)'
;MEISALRYVNEEKNNYDLVITDVMMPEMDGPTLASEIKKNNPQQKFYLFLATQRIKENLISIEEKEVYFLNKPFTLEELNLTVKKVIQS
;
A
#
# COMPACT_ATOMS: atom_id res chain seq x y z
N MET A 1 -13.16 -8.00 3.41
CA MET A 1 -12.91 -7.19 2.18
C MET A 1 -11.51 -7.43 1.63
N GLU A 2 -10.58 -7.84 2.48
CA GLU A 2 -9.13 -7.95 2.29
C GLU A 2 -8.74 -9.19 1.47
N ILE A 3 -9.31 -10.36 1.81
CA ILE A 3 -9.13 -11.59 1.02
C ILE A 3 -9.66 -11.41 -0.41
N SER A 4 -10.76 -10.67 -0.57
CA SER A 4 -11.31 -10.35 -1.89
C SER A 4 -10.38 -9.45 -2.71
N ALA A 5 -9.71 -8.49 -2.07
CA ALA A 5 -8.74 -7.61 -2.74
C ALA A 5 -7.51 -8.40 -3.21
N LEU A 6 -6.92 -9.24 -2.35
CA LEU A 6 -5.80 -10.11 -2.72
C LEU A 6 -6.20 -11.05 -3.88
N ARG A 7 -7.41 -11.61 -3.81
CA ARG A 7 -7.93 -12.48 -4.87
C ARG A 7 -8.05 -11.73 -6.20
N TYR A 8 -8.60 -10.52 -6.19
CA TYR A 8 -8.77 -9.71 -7.41
C TYR A 8 -7.41 -9.36 -8.05
N VAL A 9 -6.43 -8.96 -7.24
CA VAL A 9 -5.07 -8.64 -7.71
C VAL A 9 -4.38 -9.87 -8.32
N ASN A 10 -4.57 -11.05 -7.71
CA ASN A 10 -3.94 -12.29 -8.16
C ASN A 10 -4.63 -12.92 -9.38
N GLU A 11 -5.96 -12.84 -9.48
CA GLU A 11 -6.74 -13.47 -10.56
C GLU A 11 -6.55 -12.74 -11.89
N GLU A 12 -6.54 -11.41 -11.89
CA GLU A 12 -6.43 -10.66 -13.15
C GLU A 12 -4.98 -10.44 -13.61
N LYS A 13 -3.97 -10.72 -12.76
CA LYS A 13 -2.55 -10.37 -12.99
C LYS A 13 -2.37 -8.95 -13.53
N ASN A 14 -3.30 -8.06 -13.17
CA ASN A 14 -3.28 -6.69 -13.60
C ASN A 14 -2.19 -5.97 -12.82
N ASN A 15 -1.28 -5.31 -13.54
CA ASN A 15 -0.31 -4.42 -12.92
C ASN A 15 -1.04 -3.13 -12.57
N TYR A 16 -1.20 -2.86 -11.28
CA TYR A 16 -1.72 -1.59 -10.84
C TYR A 16 -0.56 -0.60 -10.75
N ASP A 17 -0.78 0.63 -11.22
CA ASP A 17 0.20 1.69 -11.04
C ASP A 17 0.42 2.01 -9.56
N LEU A 18 -0.61 1.83 -8.72
CA LEU A 18 -0.55 2.08 -7.28
C LEU A 18 -1.54 1.22 -6.52
N VAL A 19 -1.08 0.54 -5.46
CA VAL A 19 -1.94 -0.09 -4.47
C VAL A 19 -2.00 0.79 -3.23
N ILE A 20 -3.20 1.23 -2.85
CA ILE A 20 -3.43 2.01 -1.62
C ILE A 20 -4.10 1.08 -0.60
N THR A 21 -3.52 0.93 0.59
CA THR A 21 -4.09 0.09 1.65
C THR A 21 -3.86 0.66 3.04
N ASP A 22 -4.75 0.33 3.97
CA ASP A 22 -4.52 0.54 5.39
C ASP A 22 -3.36 -0.31 5.88
N VAL A 23 -2.61 0.17 6.87
CA VAL A 23 -1.63 -0.67 7.54
C VAL A 23 -2.32 -1.63 8.50
N MET A 24 -3.26 -1.15 9.32
CA MET A 24 -3.93 -2.00 10.29
C MET A 24 -5.29 -2.44 9.74
N MET A 25 -5.44 -3.74 9.51
CA MET A 25 -6.70 -4.38 9.13
C MET A 25 -6.93 -5.64 9.99
N PRO A 26 -8.18 -6.12 10.13
CA PRO A 26 -8.53 -7.17 11.09
C PRO A 26 -7.92 -8.55 10.80
N GLU A 27 -7.71 -8.90 9.53
CA GLU A 27 -7.28 -10.25 9.12
C GLU A 27 -5.83 -10.30 8.60
N MET A 28 -5.41 -9.29 7.85
CA MET A 28 -4.08 -9.22 7.23
C MET A 28 -3.63 -7.76 7.20
N ASP A 29 -2.44 -7.44 7.70
CA ASP A 29 -1.94 -6.07 7.65
C ASP A 29 -1.48 -5.66 6.23
N GLY A 30 -1.42 -4.35 5.98
CA GLY A 30 -1.01 -3.79 4.69
C GLY A 30 0.36 -4.30 4.19
N PRO A 31 1.39 -4.37 5.05
CA PRO A 31 2.68 -4.96 4.68
C PRO A 31 2.60 -6.43 4.27
N THR A 32 1.82 -7.25 4.98
CA THR A 32 1.60 -8.66 4.63
C THR A 32 0.89 -8.77 3.29
N LEU A 33 -0.14 -7.95 3.06
CA LEU A 33 -0.84 -7.90 1.77
C LEU A 33 0.13 -7.54 0.63
N ALA A 34 0.99 -6.54 0.81
CA ALA A 34 1.98 -6.15 -0.19
C ALA A 34 2.98 -7.28 -0.47
N SER A 35 3.43 -8.00 0.57
CA SER A 35 4.30 -9.17 0.41
C SER A 35 3.64 -10.29 -0.40
N GLU A 36 2.37 -10.60 -0.13
CA GLU A 36 1.60 -11.59 -0.88
C GLU A 36 1.34 -11.18 -2.33
N ILE A 37 1.04 -9.91 -2.57
CA ILE A 37 0.90 -9.37 -3.94
C ILE A 37 2.25 -9.48 -4.67
N LYS A 38 3.37 -9.06 -4.07
CA LYS A 38 4.70 -9.08 -4.70
C LYS A 38 5.18 -10.49 -5.04
N LYS A 39 4.83 -11.50 -4.23
CA LYS A 39 5.12 -12.92 -4.53
C LYS A 39 4.44 -13.40 -5.81
N ASN A 40 3.19 -13.00 -6.02
CA ASN A 40 2.37 -13.45 -7.15
C ASN A 40 2.49 -12.54 -8.38
N ASN A 41 2.76 -11.25 -8.15
CA ASN A 41 2.98 -10.22 -9.14
C ASN A 41 4.22 -9.36 -8.79
N PRO A 42 5.44 -9.80 -9.16
CA PRO A 42 6.67 -9.04 -8.93
C PRO A 42 6.74 -7.70 -9.68
N GLN A 43 5.84 -7.45 -10.64
CA GLN A 43 5.79 -6.21 -11.40
C GLN A 43 4.95 -5.12 -10.71
N GLN A 44 4.24 -5.45 -9.61
CA GLN A 44 3.54 -4.45 -8.81
C GLN A 44 4.56 -3.51 -8.16
N LYS A 45 4.63 -2.27 -8.66
CA LYS A 45 5.69 -1.32 -8.30
C LYS A 45 5.41 -0.53 -7.05
N PHE A 46 4.24 0.10 -6.92
CA PHE A 46 4.05 1.11 -5.88
C PHE A 46 2.97 0.73 -4.88
N TYR A 47 3.27 0.98 -3.60
CA TYR A 47 2.36 0.82 -2.47
C TYR A 47 2.25 2.12 -1.68
N LEU A 48 1.03 2.54 -1.34
CA LEU A 48 0.76 3.64 -0.44
C LEU A 48 0.02 3.13 0.80
N PHE A 49 0.70 3.16 1.93
CA PHE A 49 0.19 2.72 3.22
C PHE A 49 -0.42 3.87 4.02
N LEU A 50 -1.67 3.69 4.43
CA LEU A 50 -2.38 4.64 5.29
C LEU A 50 -2.15 4.22 6.75
N ALA A 51 -1.42 5.03 7.52
CA ALA A 51 -0.99 4.67 8.87
C ALA A 51 -1.13 5.84 9.85
N THR A 52 -1.17 5.59 11.16
CA THR A 52 -0.91 6.66 12.14
C THR A 52 0.59 6.84 12.30
N GLN A 53 1.02 7.98 12.85
CA GLN A 53 2.45 8.26 13.04
C GLN A 53 3.16 7.20 13.89
N ARG A 54 2.52 6.72 14.96
CA ARG A 54 3.02 5.64 15.81
C ARG A 54 3.26 4.33 15.03
N ILE A 55 2.34 3.98 14.14
CA ILE A 55 2.47 2.76 13.33
C ILE A 55 3.61 2.93 12.33
N LYS A 56 3.67 4.09 11.67
CA LYS A 56 4.73 4.40 10.71
C LYS A 56 6.11 4.27 11.34
N GLU A 57 6.30 4.75 12.56
CA GLU A 57 7.57 4.63 13.31
C GLU A 57 8.00 3.16 13.52
N ASN A 58 7.04 2.26 13.73
CA ASN A 58 7.32 0.82 13.86
C ASN A 58 7.62 0.14 12.52
N LEU A 59 7.28 0.79 11.39
CA LEU A 59 7.47 0.27 10.03
C LEU A 59 8.67 0.90 9.31
N ILE A 60 9.46 1.75 9.98
CA ILE A 60 10.65 2.40 9.41
C ILE A 60 11.67 1.38 8.88
N SER A 61 11.66 0.15 9.39
CA SER A 61 12.50 -0.95 8.90
C SER A 61 12.12 -1.47 7.50
N ILE A 62 10.93 -1.11 6.98
CA ILE A 62 10.51 -1.42 5.61
C ILE A 62 11.16 -0.38 4.69
N GLU A 63 12.46 -0.53 4.43
CA GLU A 63 13.21 0.26 3.45
C GLU A 63 12.96 -0.26 2.02
N GLU A 64 11.75 -0.09 1.51
CA GLU A 64 11.47 -0.31 0.09
C GLU A 64 11.29 1.05 -0.61
N LYS A 65 12.10 1.34 -1.63
CA LYS A 65 12.00 2.55 -2.47
C LYS A 65 10.61 2.76 -3.09
N GLU A 66 9.84 1.70 -3.12
CA GLU A 66 8.55 1.51 -3.77
C GLU A 66 7.36 1.62 -2.79
N VAL A 67 7.64 1.84 -1.51
CA VAL A 67 6.63 1.95 -0.43
C VAL A 67 6.57 3.38 0.09
N TYR A 68 5.35 3.92 0.11
CA TYR A 68 5.03 5.26 0.58
C TYR A 68 4.05 5.19 1.74
N PHE A 69 4.03 6.22 2.57
CA PHE A 69 3.14 6.31 3.74
C PHE A 69 2.37 7.63 3.76
N LEU A 70 1.07 7.58 4.02
CA LEU A 70 0.23 8.73 4.33
C LEU A 70 -0.28 8.63 5.77
N ASN A 71 0.00 9.68 6.56
CA ASN A 71 -0.37 9.73 7.97
C ASN A 71 -1.86 10.07 8.15
N LYS A 72 -2.55 9.33 9.01
CA LYS A 72 -3.92 9.62 9.46
C LYS A 72 -3.90 10.55 10.68
N PRO A 73 -4.87 11.49 10.81
CA PRO A 73 -5.89 11.83 9.82
C PRO A 73 -5.29 12.61 8.63
N PHE A 74 -5.90 12.49 7.46
CA PHE A 74 -5.54 13.23 6.25
C PHE A 74 -6.77 13.79 5.55
N THR A 75 -6.57 14.84 4.79
CA THR A 75 -7.54 15.46 3.90
C THR A 75 -7.52 14.77 2.53
N LEU A 76 -8.59 14.97 1.76
CA LEU A 76 -8.64 14.50 0.37
C LEU A 76 -7.56 15.16 -0.51
N GLU A 77 -7.19 16.40 -0.21
CA GLU A 77 -6.12 17.12 -0.90
C GLU A 77 -4.76 16.47 -0.65
N GLU A 78 -4.43 16.13 0.59
CA GLU A 78 -3.20 15.43 0.94
C GLU A 78 -3.11 14.05 0.28
N LEU A 79 -4.23 13.31 0.20
CA LEU A 79 -4.29 12.05 -0.51
C LEU A 79 -4.00 12.25 -2.01
N ASN A 80 -4.66 13.21 -2.66
CA ASN A 80 -4.47 13.51 -4.08
C ASN A 80 -3.04 13.92 -4.41
N LEU A 81 -2.43 14.79 -3.59
CA LEU A 81 -1.05 15.22 -3.77
C LEU A 81 -0.08 14.04 -3.62
N THR A 82 -0.33 13.17 -2.64
CA THR A 82 0.50 11.99 -2.41
C THR A 82 0.40 11.00 -3.56
N VAL A 83 -0.81 10.68 -4.02
CA VAL A 83 -1.02 9.77 -5.17
C VAL A 83 -0.33 10.31 -6.43
N LYS A 84 -0.46 11.60 -6.73
CA LYS A 84 0.23 12.23 -7.86
C LYS A 84 1.74 12.09 -7.76
N LYS A 85 2.30 12.33 -6.57
CA LYS A 85 3.74 12.20 -6.32
C LYS A 85 4.24 10.76 -6.56
N VAL A 86 3.47 9.76 -6.12
CA VAL A 86 3.86 8.34 -6.27
C VAL A 86 3.83 7.90 -7.73
N ILE A 87 2.76 8.22 -8.47
CA ILE A 87 2.60 7.80 -9.87
C ILE A 87 3.60 8.52 -10.81
N GLN A 88 4.08 9.70 -10.42
CA GLN A 88 5.05 10.49 -11.21
C GLN A 88 6.51 10.25 -10.82
N SER A 89 6.79 9.30 -9.91
CA SER A 89 8.15 8.98 -9.44
C SER A 89 8.93 8.05 -10.37
#